data_AF-A0A1H4GHJ2-F1
#
_entry.id   AF-A0A1H4GHJ2-F1
#
_cell.length_a   1.000
_cell.length_b   1.000
_cell.length_c   1.000
_cell.angle_alpha   90.00
_cell.angle_beta   90.00
_cell.angle_gamma   90.00
#
_symmetry.space_group_name_H-M   'P 1'
#
loop_
_entity.id
_entity.type
_entity.pdbx_description
1 polymer ?
#
loop_
_entity_poly.entity_id
_entity_poly.type
_entity_poly.pdbx_seq_one_letter_code
_entity_poly.pdbx_strand_id
1 'polypeptide(L)'
;MKRVFVFQDFKSQKFWSIEVVGTDVTVNYGKLGTAGQTQVKNYATTEEAEKAANKLIAEKTKKGYVETAEETAREMKVEAKKYTLSYDEYENDVKLLDKILKDKHLSEYKQITIGCWDYEGDDCSALLQGLIENKDKFAQIEGLFWGDIEQEEQEISWIEQADLSPLLDSMPKLKDLKIKGTNNLRLGKTSRPELRSLEIISGGMPTEVVEDILASDFPNLEKLILYVGVEDYGFEGDIEIFRPLFSKERFPKLTYLGLVNSEEQDSIVEMFLESDILPQLETMDISAGTLKDEGAQLLLDNMDKIAHLKFINMRYNYLSKDMKKQLQNLPMKIDIAETEEADEYDGELWYYPMITE
;
A
#
# COMPACT_ATOMS: atom_id res chain seq x y z
N MET A 1 26.21 16.21 -16.17
CA MET A 1 26.24 15.99 -14.71
C MET A 1 25.32 14.82 -14.42
N LYS A 2 25.82 13.77 -13.76
CA LYS A 2 25.05 12.60 -13.37
C LYS A 2 24.05 12.95 -12.26
N ARG A 3 22.81 12.49 -12.39
CA ARG A 3 21.78 12.59 -11.37
C ARG A 3 21.41 11.18 -10.91
N VAL A 4 21.30 10.97 -9.60
CA VAL A 4 21.02 9.65 -9.00
C VAL A 4 19.71 9.73 -8.24
N PHE A 5 18.91 8.68 -8.35
CA PHE A 5 17.62 8.56 -7.74
C PHE A 5 17.47 7.19 -7.10
N VAL A 6 16.80 7.14 -5.96
CA VAL A 6 16.59 5.92 -5.17
C VAL A 6 15.10 5.68 -5.00
N PHE A 7 14.70 4.41 -5.04
CA PHE A 7 13.35 3.96 -4.75
C PHE A 7 13.41 2.79 -3.76
N GLN A 8 12.75 2.94 -2.63
CA GLN A 8 12.71 1.97 -1.55
C GLN A 8 11.27 1.77 -1.06
N ASP A 9 10.81 0.52 -1.11
CA ASP A 9 9.61 0.01 -0.46
C ASP A 9 9.87 -1.43 0.01
N PHE A 10 8.85 -2.11 0.53
CA PHE A 10 8.94 -3.50 0.99
C PHE A 10 9.51 -4.48 -0.06
N LYS A 11 9.21 -4.28 -1.36
CA LYS A 11 9.54 -5.21 -2.46
C LYS A 11 10.72 -4.73 -3.32
N SER A 12 11.04 -3.45 -3.31
CA SER A 12 11.97 -2.79 -4.22
C SER A 12 12.98 -1.94 -3.44
N GLN A 13 14.26 -2.21 -3.65
CA GLN A 13 15.38 -1.48 -3.05
C GLN A 13 16.37 -1.15 -4.17
N LYS A 14 16.03 -0.12 -4.96
CA LYS A 14 16.59 0.12 -6.30
C LYS A 14 17.18 1.52 -6.43
N PHE A 15 18.17 1.64 -7.29
CA PHE A 15 18.67 2.92 -7.76
C PHE A 15 18.49 3.06 -9.27
N TRP A 16 18.39 4.31 -9.71
CA TRP A 16 18.37 4.69 -11.12
C TRP A 16 19.15 5.99 -11.25
N SER A 17 20.05 6.07 -12.22
CA SER A 17 20.83 7.27 -12.50
C SER A 17 20.83 7.56 -13.98
N ILE A 18 20.99 8.84 -14.30
CA ILE A 18 21.02 9.33 -15.67
C ILE A 18 22.10 10.39 -15.82
N GLU A 19 22.80 10.33 -16.94
CA GLU A 19 23.83 11.29 -17.31
C GLU A 19 23.72 11.60 -18.80
N VAL A 20 23.86 12.88 -19.13
CA VAL A 20 23.91 13.36 -20.51
C VAL A 20 25.33 13.84 -20.81
N VAL A 21 25.95 13.29 -21.85
CA VAL A 21 27.26 13.69 -22.36
C VAL A 21 27.17 13.87 -23.87
N GLY A 22 27.20 15.14 -24.34
CA GLY A 22 27.03 15.44 -25.76
C GLY A 22 25.65 15.04 -26.26
N THR A 23 25.59 14.06 -27.17
CA THR A 23 24.35 13.50 -27.73
C THR A 23 23.93 12.20 -27.06
N ASP A 24 24.71 11.69 -26.10
CA ASP A 24 24.47 10.42 -25.46
C ASP A 24 23.76 10.60 -24.12
N VAL A 25 22.69 9.85 -23.92
CA VAL A 25 22.03 9.66 -22.64
C VAL A 25 22.43 8.29 -22.10
N THR A 26 23.14 8.28 -20.97
CA THR A 26 23.51 7.07 -20.26
C THR A 26 22.61 6.90 -19.05
N VAL A 27 21.97 5.74 -18.95
CA VAL A 27 21.14 5.34 -17.82
C VAL A 27 21.81 4.16 -17.13
N ASN A 28 21.95 4.22 -15.80
CA ASN A 28 22.45 3.11 -14.99
C ASN A 28 21.48 2.81 -13.85
N TYR A 29 21.04 1.56 -13.74
CA TYR A 29 20.00 1.16 -12.78
C TYR A 29 20.24 -0.24 -12.22
N GLY A 30 19.77 -0.50 -11.01
CA GLY A 30 19.96 -1.80 -10.37
C GLY A 30 19.45 -1.85 -8.95
N LYS A 31 19.74 -2.96 -8.27
CA LYS A 31 19.52 -3.10 -6.83
C LYS A 31 20.57 -2.28 -6.06
N LEU A 32 20.18 -1.67 -4.95
CA LEU A 32 21.10 -0.95 -4.07
C LEU A 32 22.29 -1.83 -3.65
N GLY A 33 23.49 -1.24 -3.61
CA GLY A 33 24.73 -1.96 -3.32
C GLY A 33 25.31 -2.81 -4.46
N THR A 34 24.75 -2.75 -5.68
CA THR A 34 25.26 -3.45 -6.86
C THR A 34 25.76 -2.47 -7.93
N ALA A 35 26.54 -2.94 -8.91
CA ALA A 35 26.96 -2.12 -10.06
C ALA A 35 25.80 -1.77 -11.01
N GLY A 36 24.69 -2.51 -10.95
CA GLY A 36 23.56 -2.37 -11.85
C GLY A 36 23.87 -2.72 -13.31
N GLN A 37 22.98 -2.28 -14.19
CA GLN A 37 23.07 -2.39 -15.64
C GLN A 37 23.14 -0.99 -16.24
N THR A 38 23.88 -0.85 -17.34
CA THR A 38 24.04 0.43 -18.04
C THR A 38 23.48 0.32 -19.45
N GLN A 39 22.70 1.33 -19.84
CA GLN A 39 22.17 1.50 -21.19
C GLN A 39 22.59 2.88 -21.70
N VAL A 40 23.06 2.93 -22.95
CA VAL A 40 23.43 4.17 -23.62
C VAL A 40 22.54 4.34 -24.83
N LYS A 41 21.98 5.55 -25.00
CA LYS A 41 21.17 5.90 -26.15
C LYS A 41 21.66 7.22 -26.74
N ASN A 42 21.98 7.19 -28.03
CA ASN A 42 22.39 8.35 -28.80
C ASN A 42 21.18 9.08 -29.39
N TYR A 43 21.26 10.40 -29.48
CA TYR A 43 20.26 11.30 -30.07
C TYR A 43 20.90 12.17 -31.15
N ALA A 44 20.10 12.79 -32.02
CA ALA A 44 20.66 13.57 -33.12
C ALA A 44 21.34 14.87 -32.65
N THR A 45 20.85 15.44 -31.54
CA THR A 45 21.37 16.67 -30.96
C THR A 45 21.44 16.59 -29.44
N THR A 46 22.25 17.47 -28.83
CA THR A 46 22.31 17.60 -27.37
C THR A 46 20.97 18.03 -26.78
N GLU A 47 20.24 18.93 -27.46
CA GLU A 47 18.91 19.37 -27.01
C GLU A 47 17.90 18.21 -26.96
N GLU A 48 17.94 17.31 -27.94
CA GLU A 48 17.10 16.10 -27.93
C GLU A 48 17.47 15.14 -26.79
N ALA A 49 18.78 14.96 -26.53
CA ALA A 49 19.27 14.15 -25.42
C ALA A 49 18.81 14.71 -24.07
N GLU A 50 18.94 16.02 -23.86
CA GLU A 50 18.49 16.71 -22.64
C GLU A 50 16.97 16.62 -22.45
N LYS A 51 16.19 16.84 -23.52
CA LYS A 51 14.73 16.71 -23.49
C LYS A 51 14.30 15.28 -23.14
N ALA A 52 14.97 14.29 -23.72
CA ALA A 52 14.71 12.89 -23.40
C ALA A 52 15.08 12.54 -21.95
N ALA A 53 16.22 13.00 -21.46
CA ALA A 53 16.65 12.79 -20.09
C ALA A 53 15.67 13.41 -19.09
N ASN A 54 15.23 14.65 -19.31
CA ASN A 54 14.25 15.32 -18.46
C ASN A 54 12.90 14.59 -18.42
N LYS A 55 12.46 14.04 -19.57
CA LYS A 55 11.25 13.20 -19.62
C LYS A 55 11.39 11.94 -18.76
N LEU A 56 12.53 11.25 -18.82
CA LEU A 56 12.79 10.05 -18.01
C LEU A 56 12.85 10.38 -16.51
N ILE A 57 13.46 11.52 -16.15
CA ILE A 57 13.51 11.99 -14.76
C ILE A 57 12.10 12.28 -14.24
N ALA A 58 11.28 12.99 -15.02
CA ALA A 58 9.88 13.26 -14.67
C ALA A 58 9.07 11.97 -14.49
N GLU A 59 9.31 10.97 -15.33
CA GLU A 59 8.67 9.65 -15.19
C GLU A 59 9.09 8.93 -13.91
N LYS A 60 10.39 8.93 -13.58
CA LYS A 60 10.92 8.27 -12.38
C LYS A 60 10.45 8.95 -11.10
N THR A 61 10.52 10.28 -11.04
CA THR A 61 10.01 11.06 -9.90
C THR A 61 8.51 10.86 -9.72
N LYS A 62 7.73 10.78 -10.81
CA LYS A 62 6.30 10.41 -10.75
C LYS A 62 6.06 9.00 -10.19
N LYS A 63 7.00 8.08 -10.39
CA LYS A 63 7.00 6.71 -9.83
C LYS A 63 7.58 6.62 -8.41
N GLY A 64 7.81 7.76 -7.74
CA GLY A 64 8.28 7.81 -6.36
C GLY A 64 9.79 7.74 -6.18
N TYR A 65 10.58 7.81 -7.25
CA TYR A 65 12.04 7.90 -7.11
C TYR A 65 12.44 9.25 -6.54
N VAL A 66 13.23 9.24 -5.46
CA VAL A 66 13.73 10.44 -4.79
C VAL A 66 15.16 10.72 -5.25
N GLU A 67 15.42 11.94 -5.70
CA GLU A 67 16.77 12.36 -6.06
C GLU A 67 17.68 12.33 -4.83
N THR A 68 18.81 11.64 -4.96
CA THR A 68 19.74 11.34 -3.86
C THR A 68 21.16 11.67 -4.32
N ALA A 69 21.95 12.24 -3.43
CA ALA A 69 23.37 12.50 -3.71
C ALA A 69 24.08 11.19 -4.07
N GLU A 70 24.95 11.22 -5.09
CA GLU A 70 25.60 10.01 -5.60
C GLU A 70 26.41 9.28 -4.52
N GLU A 71 27.12 10.02 -3.66
CA GLU A 71 27.90 9.45 -2.57
C GLU A 71 27.00 8.71 -1.57
N THR A 72 25.89 9.33 -1.16
CA THR A 72 24.89 8.71 -0.28
C THR A 72 24.30 7.45 -0.91
N ALA A 73 23.85 7.53 -2.17
CA ALA A 73 23.24 6.40 -2.87
C ALA A 73 24.20 5.21 -3.06
N ARG A 74 25.52 5.46 -3.19
CA ARG A 74 26.56 4.41 -3.28
C ARG A 74 26.75 3.64 -1.97
N GLU A 75 26.53 4.30 -0.83
CA GLU A 75 26.65 3.67 0.50
C GLU A 75 25.37 2.93 0.92
N MET A 76 24.21 3.32 0.38
CA MET A 76 22.93 2.68 0.67
C MET A 76 22.92 1.19 0.32
N LYS A 77 22.35 0.41 1.23
CA LYS A 77 22.18 -1.04 1.12
C LYS A 77 20.71 -1.39 1.09
N VAL A 78 20.48 -2.66 0.79
CA VAL A 78 19.14 -3.25 0.84
C VAL A 78 18.77 -3.39 2.31
N GLU A 79 17.76 -2.65 2.75
CA GLU A 79 17.28 -2.66 4.14
C GLU A 79 15.88 -3.29 4.26
N ALA A 80 15.38 -3.92 3.19
CA ALA A 80 14.11 -4.64 3.17
C ALA A 80 14.31 -6.11 2.77
N LYS A 81 13.58 -7.02 3.43
CA LYS A 81 13.66 -8.46 3.18
C LYS A 81 12.30 -9.16 3.34
N LYS A 82 11.89 -9.91 2.32
CA LYS A 82 10.80 -10.90 2.41
C LYS A 82 11.33 -12.24 2.91
N TYR A 83 10.63 -12.80 3.90
CA TYR A 83 10.75 -14.17 4.36
C TYR A 83 9.43 -14.88 4.05
N THR A 84 9.52 -16.00 3.35
CA THR A 84 8.38 -16.84 2.96
C THR A 84 8.87 -18.28 2.94
N LEU A 85 7.99 -19.21 3.26
CA LEU A 85 8.22 -20.63 3.08
C LEU A 85 7.82 -21.00 1.65
N SER A 86 8.65 -21.79 0.95
CA SER A 86 8.21 -22.45 -0.28
C SER A 86 7.67 -23.85 0.02
N TYR A 87 6.84 -24.41 -0.87
CA TYR A 87 6.32 -25.76 -0.70
C TYR A 87 7.44 -26.81 -0.52
N ASP A 88 8.53 -26.69 -1.29
CA ASP A 88 9.70 -27.55 -1.11
C ASP A 88 10.35 -27.40 0.29
N GLU A 89 10.41 -26.19 0.85
CA GLU A 89 10.97 -25.97 2.18
C GLU A 89 10.07 -26.59 3.25
N TYR A 90 8.76 -26.42 3.08
CA TYR A 90 7.73 -27.03 3.93
C TYR A 90 7.83 -28.57 3.96
N GLU A 91 7.88 -29.23 2.79
CA GLU A 91 8.04 -30.69 2.66
C GLU A 91 9.35 -31.22 3.27
N ASN A 92 10.34 -30.34 3.47
CA ASN A 92 11.62 -30.65 4.11
C ASN A 92 11.69 -30.18 5.58
N ASP A 93 10.54 -30.02 6.24
CA ASP A 93 10.40 -29.63 7.65
C ASP A 93 11.08 -28.29 8.02
N VAL A 94 11.29 -27.41 7.04
CA VAL A 94 11.81 -26.07 7.31
C VAL A 94 10.73 -25.24 7.99
N LYS A 95 11.08 -24.59 9.10
CA LYS A 95 10.21 -23.61 9.77
C LYS A 95 10.58 -22.19 9.37
N LEU A 96 9.59 -21.36 9.06
CA LEU A 96 9.82 -19.98 8.64
C LEU A 96 10.57 -19.17 9.72
N LEU A 97 10.21 -19.36 10.99
CA LEU A 97 10.91 -18.73 12.12
C LEU A 97 12.41 -19.04 12.10
N ASP A 98 12.78 -20.30 11.88
CA ASP A 98 14.17 -20.73 11.80
C ASP A 98 14.92 -20.03 10.67
N LYS A 99 14.28 -19.88 9.51
CA LYS A 99 14.83 -19.18 8.34
C LYS A 99 15.07 -17.70 8.65
N ILE A 100 14.15 -17.05 9.36
CA ILE A 100 14.29 -15.66 9.81
C ILE A 100 15.45 -15.54 10.81
N LEU A 101 15.46 -16.36 11.86
CA LEU A 101 16.43 -16.24 12.96
C LEU A 101 17.86 -16.67 12.57
N LYS A 102 18.02 -17.47 11.51
CA LYS A 102 19.33 -17.85 10.95
C LYS A 102 19.93 -16.79 10.01
N ASP A 103 19.15 -15.79 9.60
CA ASP A 103 19.65 -14.72 8.74
C ASP A 103 20.59 -13.79 9.52
N LYS A 104 21.87 -13.83 9.15
CA LYS A 104 22.93 -13.03 9.80
C LYS A 104 22.78 -11.54 9.53
N HIS A 105 22.01 -11.15 8.52
CA HIS A 105 21.75 -9.76 8.14
C HIS A 105 20.44 -9.22 8.72
N LEU A 106 19.71 -10.00 9.54
CA LEU A 106 18.44 -9.57 10.13
C LEU A 106 18.54 -8.21 10.86
N SER A 107 19.66 -7.97 11.55
CA SER A 107 19.90 -6.70 12.25
C SER A 107 20.16 -5.49 11.32
N GLU A 108 20.43 -5.72 10.04
CA GLU A 108 20.64 -4.68 9.02
C GLU A 108 19.32 -4.25 8.35
N TYR A 109 18.28 -5.08 8.44
CA TYR A 109 16.98 -4.77 7.84
C TYR A 109 16.18 -3.82 8.73
N LYS A 110 15.60 -2.81 8.11
CA LYS A 110 14.59 -1.92 8.71
C LYS A 110 13.18 -2.33 8.32
N GLN A 111 13.01 -3.02 7.20
CA GLN A 111 11.72 -3.48 6.72
C GLN A 111 11.72 -4.99 6.55
N ILE A 112 10.71 -5.65 7.08
CA ILE A 112 10.51 -7.08 6.89
C ILE A 112 9.14 -7.35 6.30
N THR A 113 9.10 -8.34 5.41
CA THR A 113 7.86 -8.87 4.85
C THR A 113 7.75 -10.33 5.22
N ILE A 114 6.60 -10.71 5.78
CA ILE A 114 6.26 -12.09 6.11
C ILE A 114 5.26 -12.57 5.05
N GLY A 115 5.68 -13.54 4.25
CA GLY A 115 4.82 -14.24 3.29
C GLY A 115 4.26 -15.53 3.88
N CYS A 116 4.06 -16.55 3.04
CA CYS A 116 3.53 -17.85 3.43
C CYS A 116 4.32 -18.46 4.60
N TRP A 117 3.62 -18.80 5.69
CA TRP A 117 4.19 -19.38 6.91
C TRP A 117 3.94 -20.87 7.05
N ASP A 118 2.94 -21.42 6.36
CA ASP A 118 2.52 -22.81 6.43
C ASP A 118 1.73 -23.22 5.16
N TYR A 119 1.61 -24.54 4.91
CA TYR A 119 0.80 -25.14 3.84
C TYR A 119 -0.25 -26.15 4.34
N GLU A 120 -0.40 -26.35 5.67
CA GLU A 120 -1.46 -27.18 6.28
C GLU A 120 -2.75 -26.39 6.55
N GLY A 121 -2.69 -25.06 6.45
CA GLY A 121 -3.80 -24.16 6.76
C GLY A 121 -3.83 -23.74 8.23
N ASP A 122 -2.74 -23.92 8.96
CA ASP A 122 -2.61 -23.41 10.32
C ASP A 122 -2.53 -21.87 10.33
N ASP A 123 -2.97 -21.29 11.45
CA ASP A 123 -2.83 -19.86 11.69
C ASP A 123 -1.36 -19.45 11.90
N CYS A 124 -1.12 -18.14 11.99
CA CYS A 124 0.22 -17.61 12.23
C CYS A 124 0.68 -17.63 13.71
N SER A 125 -0.06 -18.26 14.64
CA SER A 125 0.18 -18.18 16.09
C SER A 125 1.55 -18.73 16.49
N ALA A 126 1.98 -19.85 15.90
CA ALA A 126 3.29 -20.44 16.21
C ALA A 126 4.45 -19.53 15.77
N LEU A 127 4.34 -18.92 14.59
CA LEU A 127 5.31 -17.94 14.10
C LEU A 127 5.32 -16.70 14.98
N LEU A 128 4.14 -16.17 15.29
CA LEU A 128 3.94 -14.99 16.14
C LEU A 128 4.61 -15.17 17.50
N GLN A 129 4.33 -16.29 18.18
CA GLN A 129 4.92 -16.62 19.47
C GLN A 129 6.45 -16.63 19.41
N GLY A 130 7.02 -17.28 18.38
CA GLY A 130 8.46 -17.34 18.19
C GLY A 130 9.11 -15.97 17.93
N LEU A 131 8.43 -15.08 17.19
CA LEU A 131 8.89 -13.71 16.97
C LEU A 131 8.88 -12.90 18.28
N ILE A 132 7.81 -13.03 19.09
CA ILE A 132 7.68 -12.35 20.40
C ILE A 132 8.77 -12.82 21.37
N GLU A 133 9.05 -14.12 21.43
CA GLU A 133 10.13 -14.70 22.24
C GLU A 133 11.51 -14.18 21.83
N ASN A 134 11.66 -13.72 20.59
CA ASN A 134 12.88 -13.18 20.00
C ASN A 134 12.80 -11.66 19.74
N LYS A 135 11.88 -10.94 20.41
CA LYS A 135 11.56 -9.53 20.13
C LYS A 135 12.76 -8.59 20.02
N ASP A 136 13.83 -8.81 20.79
CA ASP A 136 15.03 -7.97 20.77
C ASP A 136 15.71 -7.93 19.39
N LYS A 137 15.49 -8.96 18.54
CA LYS A 137 15.99 -9.03 17.17
C LYS A 137 15.16 -8.22 16.16
N PHE A 138 13.99 -7.73 16.57
CA PHE A 138 13.04 -7.02 15.72
C PHE A 138 12.77 -5.58 16.19
N ALA A 139 13.35 -5.15 17.31
CA ALA A 139 13.13 -3.81 17.87
C ALA A 139 13.62 -2.67 16.97
N GLN A 140 14.49 -2.95 15.98
CA GLN A 140 14.96 -2.00 14.98
C GLN A 140 14.01 -1.82 13.78
N ILE A 141 13.01 -2.70 13.63
CA ILE A 141 12.12 -2.70 12.47
C ILE A 141 11.29 -1.39 12.45
N GLU A 142 11.34 -0.72 11.31
CA GLU A 142 10.58 0.49 11.00
C GLU A 142 9.40 0.20 10.05
N GLY A 143 9.41 -0.93 9.33
CA GLY A 143 8.31 -1.35 8.47
C GLY A 143 8.02 -2.84 8.54
N LEU A 144 6.75 -3.19 8.64
CA LEU A 144 6.26 -4.58 8.64
C LEU A 144 5.20 -4.73 7.56
N PHE A 145 5.43 -5.64 6.61
CA PHE A 145 4.37 -6.16 5.75
C PHE A 145 4.06 -7.60 6.17
N TRP A 146 2.94 -7.80 6.85
CA TRP A 146 2.47 -9.09 7.33
C TRP A 146 1.47 -9.74 6.36
N GLY A 147 1.66 -11.01 6.03
CA GLY A 147 0.75 -11.77 5.18
C GLY A 147 0.88 -11.46 3.69
N ASP A 148 2.09 -11.15 3.18
CA ASP A 148 2.34 -11.03 1.73
C ASP A 148 2.33 -12.41 1.04
N ILE A 149 1.18 -13.06 1.11
CA ILE A 149 0.86 -14.36 0.52
C ILE A 149 0.20 -14.08 -0.83
N GLU A 150 0.78 -14.60 -1.90
CA GLU A 150 0.26 -14.39 -3.25
C GLU A 150 -0.95 -15.31 -3.50
N GLN A 151 -1.83 -14.93 -4.44
CA GLN A 151 -3.09 -15.68 -4.68
C GLN A 151 -2.82 -17.13 -5.08
N GLU A 152 -1.72 -17.41 -5.79
CA GLU A 152 -1.35 -18.78 -6.16
C GLU A 152 -0.86 -19.62 -4.97
N GLU A 153 -0.47 -19.00 -3.86
CA GLU A 153 -0.11 -19.68 -2.62
C GLU A 153 -1.37 -19.95 -1.79
N GLN A 154 -2.19 -18.91 -1.58
CA GLN A 154 -3.44 -18.96 -0.82
C GLN A 154 -4.29 -17.72 -1.15
N GLU A 155 -5.58 -17.93 -1.37
CA GLU A 155 -6.58 -16.87 -1.51
C GLU A 155 -6.63 -15.98 -0.25
N ILE A 156 -6.93 -14.68 -0.39
CA ILE A 156 -6.82 -13.73 0.73
C ILE A 156 -7.81 -14.03 1.85
N SER A 157 -8.98 -14.53 1.48
CA SER A 157 -10.07 -14.96 2.36
C SER A 157 -9.76 -16.22 3.17
N TRP A 158 -8.65 -16.91 2.87
CA TRP A 158 -8.20 -18.09 3.61
C TRP A 158 -7.06 -17.78 4.57
N ILE A 159 -6.49 -16.57 4.54
CA ILE A 159 -5.32 -16.23 5.35
C ILE A 159 -5.73 -16.11 6.83
N GLU A 160 -5.37 -17.14 7.60
CA GLU A 160 -5.62 -17.21 9.05
C GLU A 160 -4.59 -16.41 9.84
N GLN A 161 -5.04 -15.28 10.39
CA GLN A 161 -4.24 -14.42 11.25
C GLN A 161 -4.35 -14.83 12.72
N ALA A 162 -3.81 -13.99 13.60
CA ALA A 162 -3.93 -14.08 15.03
C ALA A 162 -3.95 -12.65 15.63
N ASP A 163 -3.95 -12.54 16.96
CA ASP A 163 -3.75 -11.25 17.62
C ASP A 163 -2.32 -10.75 17.45
N LEU A 164 -2.12 -9.80 16.53
CA LEU A 164 -0.81 -9.22 16.25
C LEU A 164 -0.39 -8.18 17.30
N SER A 165 -1.29 -7.76 18.20
CA SER A 165 -1.00 -6.68 19.16
C SER A 165 0.31 -6.89 19.93
N PRO A 166 0.61 -8.08 20.51
CA PRO A 166 1.83 -8.27 21.28
C PRO A 166 3.12 -8.16 20.44
N LEU A 167 3.06 -8.57 19.17
CA LEU A 167 4.19 -8.42 18.25
C LEU A 167 4.40 -6.96 17.88
N LEU A 168 3.33 -6.23 17.56
CA LEU A 168 3.40 -4.82 17.23
C LEU A 168 3.92 -3.99 18.42
N ASP A 169 3.54 -4.33 19.65
CA ASP A 169 4.07 -3.71 20.88
C ASP A 169 5.58 -3.96 21.07
N SER A 170 6.10 -5.02 20.47
CA SER A 170 7.52 -5.37 20.50
C SER A 170 8.36 -4.64 19.44
N MET A 171 7.74 -3.87 18.54
CA MET A 171 8.39 -3.09 17.48
C MET A 171 8.21 -1.58 17.70
N PRO A 172 8.91 -0.97 18.69
CA PRO A 172 8.66 0.41 19.10
C PRO A 172 9.04 1.47 18.05
N LYS A 173 9.75 1.08 16.98
CA LYS A 173 10.15 1.98 15.88
C LYS A 173 9.27 1.83 14.63
N LEU A 174 8.22 1.01 14.69
CA LEU A 174 7.37 0.70 13.56
C LEU A 174 6.63 1.96 13.09
N LYS A 175 6.90 2.36 11.85
CA LYS A 175 6.30 3.52 11.17
C LYS A 175 5.35 3.11 10.05
N ASP A 176 5.61 2.01 9.36
CA ASP A 176 4.81 1.53 8.23
C ASP A 176 4.32 0.11 8.50
N LEU A 177 3.01 -0.04 8.67
CA LEU A 177 2.37 -1.33 8.90
C LEU A 177 1.43 -1.63 7.74
N LYS A 178 1.73 -2.72 7.03
CA LYS A 178 0.88 -3.29 6.00
C LYS A 178 0.48 -4.72 6.39
N ILE A 179 -0.79 -5.04 6.29
CA ILE A 179 -1.33 -6.37 6.61
C ILE A 179 -2.18 -6.82 5.43
N LYS A 180 -2.08 -8.09 5.03
CA LYS A 180 -2.95 -8.71 4.03
C LYS A 180 -3.57 -9.98 4.62
N GLY A 181 -4.89 -10.12 4.48
CA GLY A 181 -5.69 -11.16 5.12
C GLY A 181 -6.18 -10.74 6.50
N THR A 182 -7.45 -11.02 6.82
CA THR A 182 -8.11 -10.48 8.02
C THR A 182 -8.84 -11.51 8.88
N ASN A 183 -8.90 -12.78 8.50
CA ASN A 183 -9.52 -13.81 9.33
C ASN A 183 -8.81 -13.86 10.68
N ASN A 184 -9.57 -13.75 11.77
CA ASN A 184 -9.06 -13.78 13.14
C ASN A 184 -8.00 -12.69 13.48
N LEU A 185 -7.86 -11.65 12.66
CA LEU A 185 -6.92 -10.56 12.89
C LEU A 185 -7.36 -9.71 14.07
N ARG A 186 -6.44 -9.45 15.01
CA ARG A 186 -6.57 -8.38 16.02
C ARG A 186 -5.35 -7.48 16.01
N LEU A 187 -5.57 -6.19 16.25
CA LEU A 187 -4.51 -5.18 16.39
C LEU A 187 -4.34 -4.71 17.84
N GLY A 188 -5.30 -5.08 18.69
CA GLY A 188 -5.40 -4.66 20.08
C GLY A 188 -5.95 -3.25 20.23
N LYS A 189 -5.92 -2.76 21.47
CA LYS A 189 -6.45 -1.43 21.86
C LYS A 189 -5.34 -0.66 22.56
N THR A 190 -4.49 -0.02 21.78
CA THR A 190 -3.22 0.56 22.28
C THR A 190 -2.84 1.85 21.57
N SER A 191 -1.86 2.56 22.11
CA SER A 191 -1.32 3.77 21.49
C SER A 191 -0.05 3.45 20.70
N ARG A 192 -0.04 3.78 19.40
CA ARG A 192 1.12 3.58 18.51
C ARG A 192 1.55 4.91 17.88
N PRO A 193 2.18 5.82 18.66
CA PRO A 193 2.52 7.16 18.19
C PRO A 193 3.64 7.17 17.14
N GLU A 194 4.42 6.10 16.97
CA GLU A 194 5.44 6.01 15.92
C GLU A 194 4.88 5.60 14.56
N LEU A 195 3.65 5.08 14.52
CA LEU A 195 3.02 4.71 13.25
C LEU A 195 2.72 5.96 12.41
N ARG A 196 3.05 5.89 11.12
CA ARG A 196 2.82 6.92 10.09
C ARG A 196 1.92 6.39 8.98
N SER A 197 1.98 5.10 8.68
CA SER A 197 1.23 4.44 7.63
C SER A 197 0.61 3.15 8.16
N LEU A 198 -0.70 2.98 7.94
CA LEU A 198 -1.45 1.76 8.18
C LEU A 198 -2.22 1.38 6.91
N GLU A 199 -1.99 0.18 6.40
CA GLU A 199 -2.70 -0.38 5.25
C GLU A 199 -3.14 -1.81 5.55
N ILE A 200 -4.43 -2.09 5.46
CA ILE A 200 -4.99 -3.42 5.67
C ILE A 200 -5.73 -3.84 4.40
N ILE A 201 -5.25 -4.89 3.76
CA ILE A 201 -5.81 -5.51 2.57
C ILE A 201 -6.67 -6.69 3.01
N SER A 202 -7.92 -6.70 2.58
CA SER A 202 -8.93 -7.66 3.00
C SER A 202 -9.87 -7.99 1.85
N GLY A 203 -10.32 -9.24 1.82
CA GLY A 203 -11.45 -9.70 1.00
C GLY A 203 -12.82 -9.37 1.63
N GLY A 204 -12.85 -9.11 2.94
CA GLY A 204 -14.01 -8.71 3.73
C GLY A 204 -13.54 -8.31 5.14
N MET A 205 -13.60 -7.01 5.45
CA MET A 205 -13.05 -6.42 6.68
C MET A 205 -13.95 -6.72 7.88
N PRO A 206 -13.50 -7.50 8.88
CA PRO A 206 -14.30 -7.77 10.07
C PRO A 206 -14.48 -6.52 10.93
N THR A 207 -15.65 -6.40 11.57
CA THR A 207 -16.00 -5.30 12.47
C THR A 207 -14.96 -5.14 13.59
N GLU A 208 -14.44 -6.24 14.14
CA GLU A 208 -13.46 -6.23 15.23
C GLU A 208 -12.14 -5.54 14.86
N VAL A 209 -11.74 -5.59 13.59
CA VAL A 209 -10.52 -4.92 13.11
C VAL A 209 -10.76 -3.41 13.11
N VAL A 210 -11.93 -2.96 12.65
CA VAL A 210 -12.31 -1.54 12.68
C VAL A 210 -12.43 -1.04 14.13
N GLU A 211 -13.03 -1.83 15.01
CA GLU A 211 -13.11 -1.53 16.44
C GLU A 211 -11.74 -1.41 17.11
N ASP A 212 -10.78 -2.28 16.76
CA ASP A 212 -9.41 -2.20 17.28
C ASP A 212 -8.71 -0.90 16.82
N ILE A 213 -8.94 -0.47 15.57
CA ILE A 213 -8.45 0.83 15.09
C ILE A 213 -9.11 1.98 15.84
N LEU A 214 -10.43 1.94 16.03
CA LEU A 214 -11.18 2.99 16.72
C LEU A 214 -10.87 3.08 18.23
N ALA A 215 -10.50 1.95 18.84
CA ALA A 215 -10.10 1.88 20.24
C ALA A 215 -8.60 2.11 20.46
N SER A 216 -7.83 2.34 19.39
CA SER A 216 -6.40 2.63 19.42
C SER A 216 -6.11 4.10 19.10
N ASP A 217 -4.94 4.58 19.54
CA ASP A 217 -4.49 5.95 19.30
C ASP A 217 -3.33 5.99 18.31
N PHE A 218 -3.53 6.69 17.19
CA PHE A 218 -2.51 6.89 16.15
C PHE A 218 -2.28 8.38 15.89
N PRO A 219 -1.76 9.15 16.86
CA PRO A 219 -1.72 10.61 16.81
C PRO A 219 -0.83 11.19 15.71
N ASN A 220 0.05 10.36 15.14
CA ASN A 220 0.97 10.76 14.07
C ASN A 220 0.70 10.02 12.74
N LEU A 221 -0.44 9.35 12.59
CA LEU A 221 -0.78 8.67 11.35
C LEU A 221 -0.95 9.69 10.22
N GLU A 222 -0.26 9.44 9.11
CA GLU A 222 -0.25 10.26 7.90
C GLU A 222 -1.00 9.58 6.75
N LYS A 223 -1.01 8.24 6.73
CA LYS A 223 -1.69 7.40 5.74
C LYS A 223 -2.50 6.29 6.40
N LEU A 224 -3.77 6.17 6.02
CA LEU A 224 -4.66 5.06 6.37
C LEU A 224 -5.32 4.52 5.09
N ILE A 225 -5.20 3.23 4.81
CA ILE A 225 -5.94 2.56 3.73
C ILE A 225 -6.56 1.28 4.28
N LEU A 226 -7.88 1.14 4.14
CA LEU A 226 -8.61 -0.07 4.50
C LEU A 226 -9.37 -0.57 3.28
N TYR A 227 -9.14 -1.84 2.92
CA TYR A 227 -9.93 -2.56 1.92
C TYR A 227 -11.18 -3.08 2.62
N VAL A 228 -12.36 -2.66 2.17
CA VAL A 228 -13.64 -3.04 2.78
C VAL A 228 -13.97 -4.50 2.47
N GLY A 229 -13.85 -4.91 1.21
CA GLY A 229 -14.23 -6.25 0.77
C GLY A 229 -15.75 -6.44 0.69
N VAL A 230 -16.18 -7.71 0.75
CA VAL A 230 -17.57 -8.15 0.59
C VAL A 230 -18.01 -9.02 1.75
N GLU A 231 -19.32 -9.21 1.88
CA GLU A 231 -19.91 -10.00 2.98
C GLU A 231 -19.45 -11.45 3.00
N ASP A 232 -19.33 -12.06 1.82
CA ASP A 232 -18.96 -13.48 1.66
C ASP A 232 -17.60 -13.83 2.29
N TYR A 233 -16.73 -12.84 2.48
CA TYR A 233 -15.35 -13.03 2.95
C TYR A 233 -15.02 -12.23 4.21
N GLY A 234 -16.03 -11.80 4.98
CA GLY A 234 -15.86 -11.34 6.36
C GLY A 234 -16.36 -9.94 6.69
N PHE A 235 -16.78 -9.14 5.71
CA PHE A 235 -17.46 -7.88 6.00
C PHE A 235 -18.88 -8.14 6.53
N GLU A 236 -19.37 -7.35 7.48
CA GLU A 236 -20.70 -7.58 8.09
C GLU A 236 -21.83 -6.77 7.44
N GLY A 237 -21.56 -6.04 6.35
CA GLY A 237 -22.56 -5.34 5.55
C GLY A 237 -22.96 -3.95 6.04
N ASP A 238 -22.37 -3.43 7.14
CA ASP A 238 -22.63 -2.07 7.62
C ASP A 238 -21.46 -1.13 7.34
N ILE A 239 -21.53 -0.38 6.23
CA ILE A 239 -20.49 0.58 5.83
C ILE A 239 -20.32 1.72 6.84
N GLU A 240 -21.34 2.03 7.65
CA GLU A 240 -21.31 3.14 8.61
C GLU A 240 -20.32 2.90 9.76
N ILE A 241 -19.86 1.65 9.97
CA ILE A 241 -18.81 1.31 10.93
C ILE A 241 -17.51 2.10 10.68
N PHE A 242 -17.25 2.50 9.43
CA PHE A 242 -16.06 3.27 9.07
C PHE A 242 -16.21 4.77 9.29
N ARG A 243 -17.44 5.31 9.38
CA ARG A 243 -17.68 6.75 9.50
C ARG A 243 -16.90 7.42 10.64
N PRO A 244 -16.74 6.82 11.84
CA PRO A 244 -15.93 7.40 12.92
C PRO A 244 -14.43 7.53 12.62
N LEU A 245 -13.91 6.90 11.55
CA LEU A 245 -12.53 7.07 11.08
C LEU A 245 -12.33 8.40 10.34
N PHE A 246 -13.40 9.02 9.84
CA PHE A 246 -13.36 10.28 9.10
C PHE A 246 -13.32 11.50 10.03
N SER A 247 -12.39 11.49 10.98
CA SER A 247 -12.26 12.50 12.04
C SER A 247 -10.85 13.08 12.13
N LYS A 248 -10.73 14.41 11.97
CA LYS A 248 -9.46 15.12 12.20
C LYS A 248 -8.99 15.09 13.66
N GLU A 249 -9.92 14.96 14.61
CA GLU A 249 -9.57 14.84 16.04
C GLU A 249 -8.86 13.51 16.29
N ARG A 250 -9.35 12.44 15.68
CA ARG A 250 -8.75 11.11 15.74
C ARG A 250 -7.42 11.05 15.00
N PHE A 251 -7.35 11.63 13.80
CA PHE A 251 -6.15 11.58 12.96
C PHE A 251 -5.67 12.98 12.55
N PRO A 252 -5.04 13.74 13.47
CA PRO A 252 -4.71 15.15 13.25
C PRO A 252 -3.59 15.39 12.23
N LYS A 253 -2.88 14.33 11.80
CA LYS A 253 -1.81 14.39 10.80
C LYS A 253 -2.13 13.64 9.51
N LEU A 254 -3.34 13.08 9.38
CA LEU A 254 -3.70 12.29 8.21
C LEU A 254 -3.76 13.16 6.97
N THR A 255 -3.05 12.73 5.93
CA THR A 255 -3.03 13.39 4.62
C THR A 255 -3.49 12.45 3.51
N TYR A 256 -3.49 11.14 3.77
CA TYR A 256 -3.97 10.12 2.86
C TYR A 256 -4.97 9.25 3.60
N LEU A 257 -6.23 9.26 3.15
CA LEU A 257 -7.26 8.34 3.63
C LEU A 257 -7.82 7.57 2.44
N GLY A 258 -7.85 6.25 2.58
CA GLY A 258 -8.45 5.33 1.64
C GLY A 258 -9.43 4.40 2.31
N LEU A 259 -10.66 4.41 1.81
CA LEU A 259 -11.65 3.36 2.07
C LEU A 259 -12.01 2.81 0.69
N VAL A 260 -11.41 1.68 0.37
CA VAL A 260 -11.29 1.14 -0.99
C VAL A 260 -11.94 -0.23 -1.06
N ASN A 261 -12.11 -0.76 -2.27
CA ASN A 261 -12.52 -2.15 -2.46
C ASN A 261 -13.89 -2.46 -1.83
N SER A 262 -14.88 -1.60 -2.03
CA SER A 262 -16.25 -1.76 -1.50
C SER A 262 -17.28 -1.89 -2.61
N GLU A 263 -18.36 -2.62 -2.34
CA GLU A 263 -19.59 -2.64 -3.15
C GLU A 263 -20.43 -1.36 -3.02
N GLU A 264 -20.17 -0.57 -1.97
CA GLU A 264 -20.84 0.71 -1.67
C GLU A 264 -19.90 1.91 -1.88
N GLN A 265 -19.07 1.87 -2.92
CA GLN A 265 -18.02 2.87 -3.12
C GLN A 265 -18.55 4.29 -3.34
N ASP A 266 -19.77 4.44 -3.86
CA ASP A 266 -20.44 5.74 -4.00
C ASP A 266 -20.78 6.35 -2.61
N SER A 267 -21.27 5.53 -1.67
CA SER A 267 -21.56 5.95 -0.28
C SER A 267 -20.30 6.45 0.43
N ILE A 268 -19.15 5.85 0.13
CA ILE A 268 -17.85 6.28 0.67
C ILE A 268 -17.50 7.70 0.21
N VAL A 269 -17.84 8.08 -1.04
CA VAL A 269 -17.65 9.46 -1.51
C VAL A 269 -18.43 10.44 -0.65
N GLU A 270 -19.67 10.11 -0.28
CA GLU A 270 -20.48 10.93 0.62
C GLU A 270 -19.80 11.08 1.99
N MET A 271 -19.28 9.98 2.57
CA MET A 271 -18.55 10.04 3.85
C MET A 271 -17.39 11.02 3.80
N PHE A 272 -16.60 11.02 2.72
CA PHE A 272 -15.53 12.01 2.54
C PHE A 272 -16.09 13.45 2.50
N LEU A 273 -17.09 13.70 1.67
CA LEU A 273 -17.65 15.04 1.43
C LEU A 273 -18.36 15.64 2.65
N GLU A 274 -18.81 14.79 3.58
CA GLU A 274 -19.43 15.17 4.85
C GLU A 274 -18.44 15.26 6.02
N SER A 275 -17.25 14.70 5.86
CA SER A 275 -16.27 14.59 6.93
C SER A 275 -15.58 15.90 7.31
N ASP A 276 -15.14 15.99 8.56
CA ASP A 276 -14.30 17.10 9.02
C ASP A 276 -12.81 16.89 8.74
N ILE A 277 -12.42 15.68 8.30
CA ILE A 277 -11.04 15.33 7.95
C ILE A 277 -10.70 15.72 6.50
N LEU A 278 -11.67 15.77 5.59
CA LEU A 278 -11.44 16.11 4.18
C LEU A 278 -10.58 17.38 3.96
N PRO A 279 -10.78 18.50 4.69
CA PRO A 279 -9.99 19.73 4.48
C PRO A 279 -8.48 19.60 4.72
N GLN A 280 -8.01 18.60 5.48
CA GLN A 280 -6.56 18.38 5.71
C GLN A 280 -5.96 17.31 4.79
N LEU A 281 -6.79 16.51 4.11
CA LEU A 281 -6.30 15.48 3.21
C LEU A 281 -5.60 16.10 2.00
N GLU A 282 -4.57 15.42 1.53
CA GLU A 282 -3.94 15.65 0.23
C GLU A 282 -4.38 14.59 -0.79
N THR A 283 -4.69 13.38 -0.32
CA THR A 283 -5.17 12.27 -1.14
C THR A 283 -6.49 11.70 -0.61
N MET A 284 -7.48 11.64 -1.49
CA MET A 284 -8.68 10.84 -1.32
C MET A 284 -8.52 9.56 -2.14
N ASP A 285 -8.62 8.40 -1.50
CA ASP A 285 -8.53 7.11 -2.17
C ASP A 285 -9.86 6.34 -2.08
N ILE A 286 -10.52 6.22 -3.22
CA ILE A 286 -11.82 5.57 -3.44
C ILE A 286 -11.68 4.55 -4.59
N SER A 287 -10.50 3.93 -4.69
CA SER A 287 -10.15 2.94 -5.70
C SER A 287 -10.66 1.54 -5.37
N ALA A 288 -10.45 0.60 -6.29
CA ALA A 288 -10.68 -0.84 -6.11
C ALA A 288 -12.13 -1.26 -5.85
N GLY A 289 -13.09 -0.33 -5.74
CA GLY A 289 -14.49 -0.62 -5.49
C GLY A 289 -15.39 -0.40 -6.70
N THR A 290 -16.69 -0.48 -6.47
CA THR A 290 -17.76 -0.35 -7.46
C THR A 290 -18.15 1.11 -7.74
N LEU A 291 -17.16 2.01 -7.85
CA LEU A 291 -17.40 3.45 -8.05
C LEU A 291 -18.08 3.70 -9.41
N LYS A 292 -19.27 4.29 -9.38
CA LYS A 292 -20.09 4.57 -10.57
C LYS A 292 -20.17 6.07 -10.84
N ASP A 293 -20.89 6.40 -11.92
CA ASP A 293 -21.11 7.78 -12.34
C ASP A 293 -21.80 8.59 -11.23
N GLU A 294 -22.71 7.99 -10.46
CA GLU A 294 -23.41 8.64 -9.35
C GLU A 294 -22.41 9.13 -8.28
N GLY A 295 -21.50 8.28 -7.82
CA GLY A 295 -20.47 8.66 -6.85
C GLY A 295 -19.51 9.71 -7.42
N ALA A 296 -19.08 9.57 -8.67
CA ALA A 296 -18.21 10.55 -9.32
C ALA A 296 -18.91 11.91 -9.54
N GLN A 297 -20.22 11.93 -9.78
CA GLN A 297 -20.98 13.16 -9.92
C GLN A 297 -20.97 13.97 -8.63
N LEU A 298 -21.01 13.32 -7.46
CA LEU A 298 -20.90 14.00 -6.16
C LEU A 298 -19.61 14.81 -6.03
N LEU A 299 -18.49 14.32 -6.58
CA LEU A 299 -17.21 15.05 -6.61
C LEU A 299 -17.30 16.31 -7.47
N LEU A 300 -17.93 16.21 -8.64
CA LEU A 300 -18.13 17.36 -9.55
C LEU A 300 -19.07 18.40 -8.93
N ASP A 301 -20.10 17.96 -8.22
CA ASP A 301 -21.07 18.84 -7.56
C ASP A 301 -20.51 19.54 -6.31
N ASN A 302 -19.47 18.96 -5.69
CA ASN A 302 -18.82 19.48 -4.48
C ASN A 302 -17.36 19.91 -4.74
N MET A 303 -17.07 20.43 -5.94
CA MET A 303 -15.72 20.86 -6.33
C MET A 303 -15.05 21.83 -5.33
N ASP A 304 -15.83 22.69 -4.69
CA ASP A 304 -15.33 23.64 -3.69
C ASP A 304 -14.71 22.95 -2.46
N LYS A 305 -15.20 21.76 -2.10
CA LYS A 305 -14.70 20.96 -0.99
C LYS A 305 -13.45 20.14 -1.31
N ILE A 306 -13.19 19.84 -2.58
CA ILE A 306 -12.12 18.91 -2.99
C ILE A 306 -11.01 19.58 -3.81
N ALA A 307 -11.19 20.83 -4.24
CA ALA A 307 -10.21 21.53 -5.08
C ALA A 307 -8.82 21.69 -4.45
N HIS A 308 -8.68 21.53 -3.13
CA HIS A 308 -7.39 21.55 -2.42
C HIS A 308 -6.64 20.22 -2.47
N LEU A 309 -7.32 19.11 -2.78
CA LEU A 309 -6.69 17.79 -2.87
C LEU A 309 -5.60 17.81 -3.94
N LYS A 310 -4.51 17.08 -3.69
CA LYS A 310 -3.44 16.89 -4.67
C LYS A 310 -3.72 15.70 -5.59
N PHE A 311 -4.42 14.68 -5.07
CA PHE A 311 -4.69 13.45 -5.78
C PHE A 311 -6.05 12.84 -5.38
N ILE A 312 -6.79 12.34 -6.37
CA ILE A 312 -7.94 11.46 -6.15
C ILE A 312 -7.67 10.14 -6.87
N ASN A 313 -7.58 9.05 -6.12
CA ASN A 313 -7.41 7.71 -6.66
C ASN A 313 -8.78 7.06 -6.85
N MET A 314 -9.15 6.80 -8.11
CA MET A 314 -10.36 6.10 -8.56
C MET A 314 -9.99 4.93 -9.48
N ARG A 315 -8.77 4.40 -9.37
CA ARG A 315 -8.33 3.27 -10.18
C ARG A 315 -9.19 2.05 -9.87
N TYR A 316 -9.54 1.24 -10.87
CA TYR A 316 -10.51 0.16 -10.74
C TYR A 316 -11.88 0.74 -10.35
N ASN A 317 -12.71 0.99 -11.38
CA ASN A 317 -13.99 1.67 -11.28
C ASN A 317 -14.96 1.20 -12.37
N TYR A 318 -16.21 1.67 -12.30
CA TYR A 318 -17.26 1.42 -13.28
C TYR A 318 -17.74 2.71 -13.95
N LEU A 319 -16.83 3.67 -14.13
CA LEU A 319 -17.16 4.99 -14.68
C LEU A 319 -17.37 4.95 -16.20
N SER A 320 -18.44 5.58 -16.65
CA SER A 320 -18.72 5.74 -18.08
C SER A 320 -17.66 6.57 -18.78
N LYS A 321 -17.58 6.45 -20.11
CA LYS A 321 -16.67 7.27 -20.93
C LYS A 321 -16.97 8.76 -20.80
N ASP A 322 -18.23 9.13 -20.67
CA ASP A 322 -18.66 10.52 -20.55
C ASP A 322 -18.30 11.08 -19.18
N MET A 323 -18.56 10.34 -18.10
CA MET A 323 -18.14 10.75 -16.74
C MET A 323 -16.62 10.92 -16.65
N LYS A 324 -15.84 9.97 -17.17
CA LYS A 324 -14.38 10.09 -17.22
C LYS A 324 -13.90 11.34 -17.94
N LYS A 325 -14.58 11.74 -19.02
CA LYS A 325 -14.28 12.98 -19.74
C LYS A 325 -14.61 14.21 -18.90
N GLN A 326 -15.69 14.20 -18.12
CA GLN A 326 -16.02 15.29 -17.21
C GLN A 326 -15.00 15.42 -16.07
N LEU A 327 -14.59 14.29 -15.47
CA LEU A 327 -13.58 14.26 -14.41
C LEU A 327 -12.21 14.80 -14.83
N GLN A 328 -11.86 14.75 -16.13
CA GLN A 328 -10.62 15.40 -16.63
C GLN A 328 -10.58 16.92 -16.40
N ASN A 329 -11.70 17.56 -16.09
CA ASN A 329 -11.74 18.99 -15.75
C ASN A 329 -11.38 19.28 -14.29
N LEU A 330 -11.22 18.25 -13.45
CA LEU A 330 -10.78 18.41 -12.08
C LEU A 330 -9.37 19.05 -12.04
N PRO A 331 -9.11 19.98 -11.11
CA PRO A 331 -7.87 20.76 -11.10
C PRO A 331 -6.66 19.98 -10.58
N MET A 332 -6.89 18.87 -9.87
CA MET A 332 -5.87 18.02 -9.30
C MET A 332 -5.58 16.79 -10.16
N LYS A 333 -4.54 16.03 -9.78
CA LYS A 333 -4.28 14.75 -10.43
C LYS A 333 -5.38 13.75 -10.07
N ILE A 334 -5.83 12.97 -11.04
CA ILE A 334 -6.71 11.83 -10.83
C ILE A 334 -6.12 10.56 -11.45
N ASP A 335 -6.44 9.40 -10.88
CA ASP A 335 -6.25 8.11 -11.54
C ASP A 335 -7.61 7.46 -11.72
N ILE A 336 -8.00 7.23 -12.97
CA ILE A 336 -9.27 6.64 -13.39
C ILE A 336 -9.03 5.46 -14.34
N ALA A 337 -7.83 4.87 -14.28
CA ALA A 337 -7.46 3.69 -15.05
C ALA A 337 -8.19 2.42 -14.53
N GLU A 338 -8.15 1.35 -15.33
CA GLU A 338 -8.83 0.07 -15.03
C GLU A 338 -10.34 0.30 -14.84
N THR A 339 -11.05 0.56 -15.94
CA THR A 339 -12.51 0.63 -15.88
C THR A 339 -13.07 -0.72 -16.27
N GLU A 340 -13.91 -1.26 -15.41
CA GLU A 340 -14.61 -2.52 -15.59
C GLU A 340 -16.02 -2.30 -16.17
N GLU A 341 -16.58 -3.36 -16.75
CA GLU A 341 -17.97 -3.42 -17.19
C GLU A 341 -18.73 -4.34 -16.22
N ALA A 342 -19.99 -3.99 -15.92
CA ALA A 342 -20.81 -4.81 -15.03
C ALA A 342 -21.12 -6.16 -15.68
N ASP A 343 -21.18 -7.21 -14.87
CA ASP A 343 -21.62 -8.52 -15.32
C ASP A 343 -23.15 -8.54 -15.40
N GLU A 344 -23.70 -8.97 -16.53
CA GLU A 344 -25.16 -9.12 -16.69
C GLU A 344 -25.57 -10.58 -16.51
N TYR A 345 -26.35 -10.85 -15.46
CA TYR A 345 -26.94 -12.16 -15.21
C TYR A 345 -28.44 -12.02 -14.94
N ASP A 346 -29.25 -12.73 -15.73
CA ASP A 346 -30.73 -12.70 -15.67
C ASP A 346 -31.35 -11.28 -15.76
N GLY A 347 -30.67 -10.36 -16.45
CA GLY A 347 -31.10 -8.96 -16.60
C GLY A 347 -30.76 -8.07 -15.41
N GLU A 348 -30.04 -8.58 -14.42
CA GLU A 348 -29.47 -7.81 -13.31
C GLU A 348 -27.98 -7.57 -13.56
N LEU A 349 -27.51 -6.37 -13.17
CA LEU A 349 -26.11 -5.96 -13.29
C LEU A 349 -25.39 -6.18 -11.97
N TRP A 350 -24.27 -6.89 -12.03
CA TRP A 350 -23.41 -7.22 -10.92
C TRP A 350 -22.10 -6.44 -11.03
N TYR A 351 -21.66 -5.91 -9.90
CA TYR A 351 -20.46 -5.09 -9.79
C TYR A 351 -19.61 -5.66 -8.68
N TYR A 352 -18.32 -5.86 -8.93
CA TYR A 352 -17.44 -6.51 -7.98
C TYR A 352 -16.29 -5.58 -7.59
N PRO A 353 -15.91 -5.53 -6.32
CA PRO A 353 -14.64 -4.98 -5.91
C PRO A 353 -13.47 -5.78 -6.50
N MET A 354 -12.30 -5.16 -6.57
CA MET A 354 -11.09 -5.73 -7.18
C MET A 354 -10.60 -6.99 -6.46
N ILE A 355 -10.77 -7.06 -5.14
CA ILE A 355 -10.26 -8.12 -4.28
C ILE A 355 -11.42 -8.60 -3.41
N THR A 356 -11.81 -9.87 -3.55
CA THR A 356 -12.87 -10.48 -2.76
C THR A 356 -12.38 -11.78 -2.14
N GLU A 357 -11.93 -12.73 -2.97
CA GLU A 357 -11.52 -14.08 -2.56
C GLU A 357 -10.02 -14.25 -2.36
#